data_AF-A0A2U8WDV5-F1
#
_entry.id   AF-A0A2U8WDV5-F1
#
_cell.length_a   1.000
_cell.length_b   1.000
_cell.length_c   1.000
_cell.angle_alpha   90.00
_cell.angle_beta   90.00
_cell.angle_gamma   90.00
#
_symmetry.space_group_name_H-M   'P 1'
#
loop_
_entity.id
_entity.type
_entity.pdbx_description
1 polymer ?
#
loop_
_entity_poly.entity_id
_entity_poly.type
_entity_poly.pdbx_seq_one_letter_code
_entity_poly.pdbx_strand_id
1 'polypeptide(L)'
;MTGALLVTGVQATGHLVSQKGRAFQPGSLTIQRGETVVIVNDDSDLLHHLYVESEAFSYDSGDQVPGSRTAVTFPQTGMFQVLCGIHPKMKLNVRVN
;
A
#
# COMPACT_ATOMS: atom_id res chain seq x y z
N MET A 1 -3.52 -2.88 46.24
CA MET A 1 -2.55 -3.05 45.14
C MET A 1 -3.36 -3.18 43.84
N THR A 2 -3.85 -2.07 43.31
CA THR A 2 -4.71 -2.10 42.11
C THR A 2 -3.84 -1.69 40.93
N GLY A 3 -3.53 -2.66 40.07
CA GLY A 3 -2.67 -2.49 38.91
C GLY A 3 -3.31 -1.63 37.83
N ALA A 4 -2.48 -0.85 37.15
CA ALA A 4 -2.81 -0.25 35.88
C ALA A 4 -2.01 -0.99 34.80
N LEU A 5 -2.68 -1.88 34.08
CA LEU A 5 -2.17 -2.43 32.83
C LEU A 5 -2.40 -1.37 31.76
N LEU A 6 -1.34 -0.67 31.36
CA LEU A 6 -1.37 0.21 30.19
C LEU A 6 -1.44 -0.68 28.96
N VAL A 7 -2.64 -0.89 28.42
CA VAL A 7 -2.80 -1.40 27.06
C VAL A 7 -2.43 -0.25 26.14
N THR A 8 -1.18 -0.21 25.70
CA THR A 8 -0.78 0.60 24.55
C THR A 8 -1.50 0.02 23.34
N GLY A 9 -2.60 0.66 22.93
CA GLY A 9 -3.24 0.35 21.67
C GLY A 9 -2.23 0.58 20.56
N VAL A 10 -1.72 -0.51 19.96
CA VAL A 10 -1.05 -0.44 18.66
C VAL A 10 -2.13 -0.04 17.68
N GLN A 11 -2.27 1.26 17.45
CA GLN A 11 -3.07 1.75 16.34
C GLN A 11 -2.29 1.34 15.09
N ALA A 12 -2.70 0.25 14.45
CA ALA A 12 -2.27 -0.05 13.08
C ALA A 12 -2.92 0.99 12.18
N THR A 13 -2.38 2.21 12.16
CA THR A 13 -2.70 3.21 11.16
C THR A 13 -2.07 2.74 9.85
N GLY A 14 -2.69 1.73 9.23
CA GLY A 14 -2.30 1.31 7.89
C GLY A 14 -2.51 2.49 6.96
N HIS A 15 -1.47 2.85 6.20
CA HIS A 15 -1.58 3.90 5.20
C HIS A 15 -2.56 3.43 4.13
N LEU A 16 -3.73 4.06 4.02
CA LEU A 16 -4.74 3.63 3.06
C LEU A 16 -4.59 4.40 1.74
N VAL A 17 -4.58 3.68 0.63
CA VAL A 17 -4.54 4.24 -0.73
C VAL A 17 -5.72 3.70 -1.52
N SER A 18 -6.47 4.60 -2.14
CA SER A 18 -7.53 4.27 -3.08
C SER A 18 -6.97 4.11 -4.49
N GLN A 19 -7.40 3.06 -5.20
CA GLN A 19 -7.30 2.94 -6.65
C GLN A 19 -8.67 3.24 -7.23
N LYS A 20 -8.78 4.39 -7.91
CA LYS A 20 -10.02 4.81 -8.55
C LYS A 20 -9.74 5.63 -9.79
N GLY A 21 -10.51 5.40 -10.85
CA GLY A 21 -10.40 6.15 -12.09
C GLY A 21 -9.01 6.04 -12.72
N ARG A 22 -8.38 4.87 -12.61
CA ARG A 22 -7.00 4.61 -13.08
C ARG A 22 -5.95 5.55 -12.45
N ALA A 23 -6.07 5.81 -11.14
CA ALA A 23 -5.09 6.56 -10.37
C ALA A 23 -5.02 6.04 -8.92
N PHE A 24 -3.85 6.20 -8.30
CA PHE A 24 -3.68 6.03 -6.86
C PHE A 24 -3.94 7.35 -6.13
N GLN A 25 -4.67 7.30 -5.03
CA GLN A 25 -5.00 8.46 -4.20
C GLN A 25 -4.77 8.14 -2.72
N PRO A 26 -3.79 8.79 -2.06
CA PRO A 26 -2.83 9.73 -2.63
C PRO A 26 -1.87 9.06 -3.63
N GLY A 27 -1.26 9.86 -4.52
CA GLY A 27 -0.27 9.38 -5.51
C GLY A 27 1.16 9.28 -4.94
N SER A 28 1.37 9.70 -3.70
CA SER A 28 2.63 9.54 -2.99
C SER A 28 2.41 9.38 -1.48
N LEU A 29 3.33 8.68 -0.83
CA LEU A 29 3.36 8.47 0.62
C LEU A 29 4.79 8.57 1.14
N THR A 30 4.93 8.95 2.41
CA THR A 30 6.16 8.77 3.19
C THR A 30 5.81 7.95 4.42
N ILE A 31 6.51 6.83 4.60
CA ILE A 31 6.25 5.83 5.64
C ILE A 31 7.56 5.43 6.31
N GLN A 32 7.48 4.71 7.44
CA GLN A 32 8.66 4.15 8.11
C GLN A 32 8.94 2.71 7.64
N ARG A 33 10.20 2.29 7.69
CA ARG A 33 10.58 0.90 7.42
C ARG A 33 9.74 -0.09 8.23
N GLY A 34 9.15 -1.07 7.54
CA GLY A 34 8.32 -2.12 8.13
C GLY A 34 6.83 -1.76 8.22
N GLU A 35 6.44 -0.54 7.82
CA GLU A 35 5.03 -0.17 7.74
C GLU A 35 4.32 -0.81 6.53
N THR A 36 3.01 -0.94 6.66
CA THR A 36 2.13 -1.52 5.65
C THR A 36 1.25 -0.44 5.03
N VAL A 37 1.16 -0.44 3.70
CA VAL A 37 0.20 0.33 2.92
C VAL A 37 -0.93 -0.61 2.50
N VAL A 38 -2.17 -0.27 2.82
CA VAL A 38 -3.38 -0.97 2.37
C VAL A 38 -3.92 -0.25 1.14
N ILE A 39 -3.89 -0.92 0.00
CA ILE A 39 -4.35 -0.39 -1.26
C ILE A 39 -5.70 -1.04 -1.59
N VAL A 40 -6.71 -0.21 -1.82
CA VAL A 40 -8.09 -0.64 -2.08
C VAL A 40 -8.45 -0.38 -3.55
N ASN A 41 -9.06 -1.34 -4.23
CA ASN A 41 -9.69 -1.09 -5.51
C ASN A 41 -11.09 -0.49 -5.29
N ASP A 42 -11.23 0.84 -5.41
CA ASP A 42 -12.50 1.56 -5.23
C ASP A 42 -13.24 1.81 -6.56
N ASP A 43 -12.73 1.29 -7.67
CA ASP A 43 -13.50 1.19 -8.91
C ASP A 43 -14.57 0.09 -8.79
N SER A 44 -15.70 0.26 -9.46
CA SER A 44 -16.80 -0.71 -9.48
C SER A 44 -16.67 -1.76 -10.58
N ASP A 45 -15.87 -1.48 -11.59
CA ASP A 45 -15.85 -2.19 -12.88
C ASP A 45 -14.43 -2.40 -13.45
N LEU A 46 -13.40 -1.88 -12.78
CA LEU A 46 -12.02 -1.99 -13.25
C LEU A 46 -11.22 -3.00 -12.43
N LEU A 47 -10.46 -3.85 -13.14
CA LEU A 47 -9.40 -4.67 -12.56
C LEU A 47 -8.12 -3.85 -12.45
N HIS A 48 -7.38 -4.06 -11.36
CA HIS A 48 -6.01 -3.55 -11.19
C HIS A 48 -5.06 -4.69 -10.87
N HIS A 49 -3.76 -4.44 -10.87
CA HIS A 49 -2.75 -5.45 -10.56
C HIS A 49 -1.50 -4.74 -10.04
N LEU A 50 -1.27 -4.78 -8.73
CA LEU A 50 -0.13 -4.11 -8.13
C LEU A 50 1.14 -4.92 -8.32
N TYR A 51 2.20 -4.23 -8.69
CA TYR A 51 3.54 -4.76 -8.54
C TYR A 51 4.53 -3.69 -8.12
N VAL A 52 5.58 -4.14 -7.46
CA VAL A 52 6.79 -3.38 -7.12
C VAL A 52 7.96 -4.18 -7.66
N GLU A 53 8.87 -3.54 -8.37
CA GLU A 53 10.09 -4.17 -8.85
C GLU A 53 11.28 -3.26 -8.53
N SER A 54 12.17 -3.74 -7.68
CA SER A 54 13.42 -3.07 -7.31
C SER A 54 14.42 -4.09 -6.78
N GLU A 55 15.70 -3.73 -6.72
CA GLU A 55 16.74 -4.60 -6.13
C GLU A 55 16.48 -4.90 -4.64
N ALA A 56 15.87 -3.95 -3.91
CA ALA A 56 15.67 -4.04 -2.47
C ALA A 56 14.36 -4.75 -2.07
N PHE A 57 13.36 -4.73 -2.95
CA PHE A 57 12.03 -5.27 -2.68
C PHE A 57 11.26 -5.48 -3.99
N SER A 58 10.69 -6.67 -4.13
CA SER A 58 9.73 -6.99 -5.19
C SER A 58 8.45 -7.56 -4.60
N TYR A 59 7.32 -7.24 -5.22
CA TYR A 59 6.00 -7.67 -4.81
C TYR A 59 5.09 -7.73 -6.03
N ASP A 60 4.16 -8.67 -6.03
CA ASP A 60 3.13 -8.81 -7.06
C ASP A 60 1.83 -9.30 -6.39
N SER A 61 0.72 -8.60 -6.60
CA SER A 61 -0.57 -8.96 -6.02
C SER A 61 -1.38 -9.96 -6.84
N GLY A 62 -1.02 -10.15 -8.11
CA GLY A 62 -1.94 -10.59 -9.16
C GLY A 62 -3.09 -9.62 -9.37
N ASP A 63 -4.12 -10.09 -10.06
CA ASP A 63 -5.33 -9.31 -10.34
C ASP A 63 -6.11 -8.94 -9.08
N GLN A 64 -6.56 -7.69 -9.02
CA GLN A 64 -7.36 -7.10 -7.97
C GLN A 64 -8.74 -6.77 -8.49
N VAL A 65 -9.74 -7.52 -8.05
CA VAL A 65 -11.14 -7.27 -8.35
C VAL A 65 -11.66 -5.99 -7.68
N PRO A 66 -12.70 -5.34 -8.23
CA PRO A 66 -13.44 -4.26 -7.56
C PRO A 66 -13.72 -4.55 -6.08
N GLY A 67 -13.45 -3.58 -5.20
CA GLY A 67 -13.65 -3.65 -3.75
C GLY A 67 -12.59 -4.43 -2.97
N SER A 68 -11.62 -5.08 -3.63
CA SER A 68 -10.55 -5.81 -2.96
C SER A 68 -9.60 -4.90 -2.19
N ARG A 69 -8.95 -5.45 -1.16
CA ARG A 69 -7.93 -4.78 -0.34
C ARG A 69 -6.65 -5.58 -0.38
N THR A 70 -5.54 -4.93 -0.68
CA THR A 70 -4.21 -5.55 -0.75
C THR A 70 -3.27 -4.83 0.20
N ALA A 71 -2.62 -5.58 1.08
CA ALA A 71 -1.64 -5.06 2.02
C ALA A 71 -0.22 -5.27 1.48
N VAL A 72 0.55 -4.18 1.39
CA VAL A 72 1.95 -4.20 0.95
C VAL A 72 2.82 -3.65 2.09
N THR A 73 3.68 -4.51 2.65
CA THR A 73 4.64 -4.14 3.69
C THR A 73 5.98 -3.82 3.07
N PHE A 74 6.57 -2.68 3.42
CA PHE A 74 7.85 -2.24 2.85
C PHE A 74 9.01 -2.53 3.81
N PRO A 75 9.82 -3.58 3.57
CA PRO A 75 10.82 -4.04 4.54
C PRO A 75 12.11 -3.23 4.55
N GLN A 76 12.40 -2.47 3.49
CA GLN A 76 13.64 -1.74 3.27
C GLN A 76 13.39 -0.24 3.14
N THR A 77 14.33 0.57 3.61
CA THR A 77 14.33 2.03 3.38
C THR A 77 14.66 2.34 1.92
N GLY A 78 14.10 3.43 1.38
CA GLY A 78 14.38 3.84 0.01
C GLY A 78 13.17 4.44 -0.70
N MET A 79 13.28 4.56 -2.01
CA MET A 79 12.19 4.99 -2.88
C MET A 79 11.66 3.79 -3.65
N PHE A 80 10.36 3.56 -3.57
CA PHE A 80 9.68 2.49 -4.30
C PHE A 80 8.56 3.08 -5.16
N GLN A 81 8.30 2.42 -6.29
CA GLN A 81 7.13 2.68 -7.11
C GLN A 81 6.23 1.46 -7.04
N VAL A 82 4.98 1.66 -6.62
CA VAL A 82 3.92 0.68 -6.83
C VAL A 82 3.25 1.04 -8.15
N LEU A 83 3.22 0.08 -9.07
CA LEU A 83 2.71 0.23 -10.43
C LEU A 83 1.49 -0.68 -10.65
N CYS A 84 0.70 -0.38 -11.68
CA CYS A 84 -0.39 -1.25 -12.11
C CYS A 84 -0.04 -1.96 -13.43
N GLY A 85 -0.03 -3.30 -13.45
CA GLY A 85 0.32 -4.11 -14.63
C GLY A 85 -0.61 -3.91 -15.84
N ILE A 86 -1.88 -3.60 -15.58
CA ILE A 86 -2.92 -3.41 -16.62
C ILE A 86 -3.04 -1.93 -17.05
N HIS A 87 -2.60 -1.00 -16.20
CA HIS A 87 -2.76 0.45 -16.40
C HIS A 87 -1.40 1.16 -16.26
N PRO A 88 -0.52 1.16 -17.29
CA PRO A 88 0.89 1.54 -17.16
C PRO A 88 1.16 3.00 -16.73
N LYS A 89 0.15 3.87 -16.74
CA LYS A 89 0.27 5.26 -16.28
C LYS A 89 0.02 5.42 -14.78
N MET A 90 -0.55 4.42 -14.12
CA MET A 90 -0.78 4.42 -12.68
C MET A 90 0.52 4.16 -11.94
N LYS A 91 0.86 5.07 -11.02
CA LYS A 91 1.97 4.90 -10.10
C LYS A 91 1.68 5.55 -8.75
N LEU A 92 2.11 4.88 -7.69
CA LEU A 92 2.19 5.40 -6.34
C LEU A 92 3.67 5.46 -5.95
N ASN A 93 4.16 6.63 -5.58
CA ASN A 93 5.53 6.78 -5.08
C ASN A 93 5.55 6.62 -3.57
N VAL A 94 6.30 5.65 -3.06
CA VAL A 94 6.45 5.41 -1.62
C VAL A 94 7.88 5.71 -1.21
N ARG A 95 8.05 6.72 -0.35
CA ARG A 95 9.30 6.96 0.35
C ARG A 95 9.28 6.22 1.68
N VAL A 96 10.29 5.39 1.93
CA VAL A 96 10.46 4.67 3.19
C VAL A 96 11.68 5.24 3.91
N ASN A 97 11.45 5.84 5.07
CA ASN A 97 12.50 6.38 5.94
C ASN A 97 13.05 5.34 6.92
#